data_AF-A0A5R8L5I9-F1
#
_entry.id   AF-A0A5R8L5I9-F1
#
_cell.length_a   1.000
_cell.length_b   1.000
_cell.length_c   1.000
_cell.angle_alpha   90.00
_cell.angle_beta   90.00
_cell.angle_gamma   90.00
#
_symmetry.space_group_name_H-M   'P 1'
#
loop_
_entity.id
_entity.type
_entity.pdbx_description
1 polymer ?
#
loop_
_entity_poly.entity_id
_entity_poly.type
_entity_poly.pdbx_seq_one_letter_code
_entity_poly.pdbx_strand_id
1 'polypeptide(L)'
;MNPIRVGVNGYGVIGKRVADAILLQPDMRLIGVADIVTDWRIKSAANRLPVFASTAEARQGMHDAGVTVRGSLDELLAQCDVIVDTTPKHVAAGNLERYRGAGVKAVLQGGESHATTGHSFVAQANYVTALGRDSTRVVSCNTTSIV
;
A
#
# COMPACT_ATOMS: atom_id res chain seq x y z
N MET A 1 21.80 4.97 7.51
CA MET A 1 20.43 5.52 7.40
C MET A 1 19.48 4.48 7.98
N ASN A 2 18.42 4.90 8.68
CA ASN A 2 17.40 3.93 9.07
C ASN A 2 16.60 3.51 7.83
N PRO A 3 16.23 2.23 7.70
CA PRO A 3 15.45 1.76 6.56
C PRO A 3 14.07 2.43 6.56
N ILE A 4 13.57 2.75 5.37
CA ILE A 4 12.23 3.34 5.20
C ILE A 4 11.18 2.30 5.57
N ARG A 5 10.25 2.67 6.45
CA ARG A 5 9.17 1.80 6.92
C ARG A 5 8.01 1.88 5.94
N VAL A 6 7.73 0.78 5.27
CA VAL A 6 6.72 0.70 4.22
C VAL A 6 5.56 -0.18 4.66
N GLY A 7 4.34 0.30 4.47
CA GLY A 7 3.13 -0.53 4.54
C GLY A 7 2.52 -0.72 3.15
N VAL A 8 1.74 -1.79 2.97
CA VAL A 8 0.98 -2.01 1.74
C VAL A 8 -0.50 -2.13 2.06
N ASN A 9 -1.36 -1.29 1.46
CA ASN A 9 -2.80 -1.41 1.60
C ASN A 9 -3.40 -2.06 0.34
N GLY A 10 -4.13 -3.16 0.54
CA GLY A 10 -4.57 -4.10 -0.48
C GLY A 10 -3.51 -5.17 -0.77
N TYR A 11 -3.75 -6.41 -0.39
CA TYR A 11 -2.88 -7.56 -0.69
C TYR A 11 -3.39 -8.33 -1.93
N GLY A 12 -3.68 -7.56 -2.99
CA GLY A 12 -4.18 -8.07 -4.26
C GLY A 12 -3.07 -8.58 -5.19
N VAL A 13 -3.36 -8.56 -6.50
CA VAL A 13 -2.39 -8.99 -7.54
C VAL A 13 -1.13 -8.13 -7.52
N ILE A 14 -1.28 -6.81 -7.41
CA ILE A 14 -0.15 -5.86 -7.35
C ILE A 14 0.45 -5.83 -5.95
N GLY A 15 -0.38 -5.65 -4.91
CA GLY A 15 0.07 -5.51 -3.53
C GLY A 15 1.01 -6.61 -3.03
N LYS A 16 0.70 -7.89 -3.31
CA LYS A 16 1.60 -8.98 -2.89
C LYS A 16 2.99 -8.93 -3.53
N ARG A 17 3.06 -8.53 -4.80
CA ARG A 17 4.33 -8.40 -5.54
C ARG A 17 5.12 -7.18 -5.06
N VAL A 18 4.43 -6.10 -4.72
CA VAL A 18 5.03 -4.93 -4.10
C VAL A 18 5.60 -5.29 -2.73
N ALA A 19 4.84 -6.02 -1.90
CA ALA A 19 5.30 -6.49 -0.59
C ALA A 19 6.57 -7.34 -0.71
N ASP A 20 6.60 -8.30 -1.64
CA ASP A 20 7.79 -9.10 -1.92
C ASP A 20 8.98 -8.23 -2.40
N ALA A 21 8.74 -7.26 -3.29
CA ALA A 21 9.78 -6.35 -3.77
C ALA A 21 10.40 -5.52 -2.64
N ILE A 22 9.57 -5.02 -1.70
CA ILE A 22 10.02 -4.28 -0.51
C ILE A 22 10.91 -5.14 0.37
N LEU A 23 10.56 -6.42 0.59
CA LEU A 23 11.35 -7.35 1.40
C LEU A 23 12.75 -7.62 0.80
N LEU A 24 12.92 -7.42 -0.50
CA LEU A 24 14.20 -7.58 -1.20
C LEU A 24 15.06 -6.32 -1.17
N GLN A 25 14.54 -5.17 -0.74
CA GLN A 25 15.31 -3.92 -0.70
C GLN A 25 16.10 -3.79 0.62
N PRO A 26 17.42 -3.53 0.58
CA PRO A 26 18.23 -3.43 1.80
C PRO A 26 17.98 -2.15 2.60
N ASP A 27 17.35 -1.14 1.98
CA ASP A 27 17.06 0.18 2.55
C ASP A 27 15.57 0.38 2.90
N MET A 28 14.75 -0.67 2.78
CA MET A 28 13.34 -0.65 3.14
C MET A 28 13.00 -1.76 4.13
N ARG A 29 11.93 -1.54 4.90
CA ARG A 29 11.36 -2.53 5.81
C ARG A 29 9.85 -2.56 5.64
N LEU A 30 9.32 -3.73 5.28
CA LEU A 30 7.88 -3.96 5.27
C LEU A 30 7.37 -4.07 6.72
N ILE A 31 6.51 -3.14 7.12
CA ILE A 31 5.83 -3.14 8.42
C ILE A 31 4.68 -4.14 8.42
N GLY A 32 3.94 -4.20 7.32
CA GLY A 32 2.84 -5.13 7.16
C GLY A 32 1.99 -4.83 5.94
N VAL A 33 0.98 -5.68 5.76
CA VAL A 33 -0.01 -5.59 4.68
C VAL A 33 -1.40 -5.46 5.29
N ALA A 34 -2.23 -4.59 4.72
CA ALA A 34 -3.63 -4.42 5.10
C ALA A 34 -4.56 -4.89 3.99
N ASP A 35 -5.71 -5.49 4.33
CA ASP A 35 -6.74 -5.85 3.36
C ASP A 35 -8.14 -5.86 4.01
N ILE A 36 -9.17 -5.94 3.18
CA ILE A 36 -10.55 -6.27 3.57
C ILE A 36 -10.89 -7.75 3.32
N VAL A 37 -10.12 -8.42 2.47
CA VAL A 37 -10.38 -9.81 2.06
C VAL A 37 -10.00 -10.79 3.17
N THR A 38 -10.83 -11.82 3.36
CA THR A 38 -10.67 -12.86 4.39
C THR A 38 -10.31 -14.25 3.83
N ASP A 39 -10.03 -14.32 2.52
CA ASP A 39 -9.81 -15.57 1.78
C ASP A 39 -8.39 -16.16 1.94
N TRP A 40 -8.09 -17.20 1.14
CA TRP A 40 -6.81 -17.89 1.17
C TRP A 40 -5.58 -16.99 0.95
N ARG A 41 -5.73 -15.85 0.25
CA ARG A 41 -4.61 -14.94 -0.05
C ARG A 41 -4.10 -14.29 1.22
N ILE A 42 -5.00 -13.80 2.06
CA ILE A 42 -4.62 -13.17 3.32
C ILE A 42 -4.14 -14.21 4.34
N LYS A 43 -4.71 -15.42 4.32
CA LYS A 43 -4.18 -16.55 5.11
C LYS A 43 -2.73 -16.87 4.75
N SER A 44 -2.42 -16.89 3.46
CA SER A 44 -1.05 -17.11 2.98
C SER A 44 -0.11 -15.98 3.41
N ALA A 45 -0.55 -14.73 3.37
CA ALA A 45 0.20 -13.59 3.90
C ALA A 45 0.46 -13.71 5.40
N ALA A 46 -0.55 -14.06 6.21
CA ALA A 46 -0.43 -14.12 7.67
C ALA A 46 0.63 -15.11 8.17
N ASN A 47 0.94 -16.15 7.38
CA ASN A 47 2.01 -17.10 7.69
C ASN A 47 3.42 -16.52 7.51
N ARG A 48 3.55 -15.34 6.91
CA ARG A 48 4.82 -14.80 6.41
C ARG A 48 5.02 -13.33 6.82
N LEU A 49 3.94 -12.57 6.88
CA LEU A 49 3.92 -11.11 6.99
C LEU A 49 2.93 -10.67 8.09
N PRO A 50 3.20 -9.55 8.78
CA PRO A 50 2.20 -8.91 9.63
C PRO A 50 0.98 -8.48 8.81
N VAL A 51 -0.20 -9.00 9.18
CA VAL A 51 -1.48 -8.67 8.54
C VAL A 51 -2.26 -7.69 9.41
N PHE A 52 -2.82 -6.66 8.78
CA PHE A 52 -3.69 -5.67 9.37
C PHE A 52 -5.05 -5.68 8.65
N ALA A 53 -6.11 -5.28 9.34
CA ALA A 53 -7.43 -5.17 8.75
C ALA A 53 -7.73 -3.72 8.34
N SER A 54 -8.18 -3.52 7.11
CA SER A 54 -8.47 -2.18 6.59
C SER A 54 -9.73 -1.55 7.21
N THR A 55 -10.66 -2.38 7.70
CA THR A 55 -11.89 -1.97 8.39
C THR A 55 -12.19 -2.86 9.61
N ALA A 56 -13.14 -2.45 10.46
CA ALA A 56 -13.56 -3.24 11.62
C ALA A 56 -14.28 -4.54 11.20
N GLU A 57 -15.09 -4.48 10.14
CA GLU A 57 -15.79 -5.62 9.56
C GLU A 57 -14.79 -6.65 9.02
N ALA A 58 -13.75 -6.17 8.32
CA ALA A 58 -12.68 -7.01 7.84
C ALA A 58 -11.92 -7.68 8.99
N ARG A 59 -11.69 -6.96 10.10
CA ARG A 59 -11.04 -7.52 11.29
C ARG A 59 -11.83 -8.69 11.85
N GLN A 60 -13.15 -8.53 12.00
CA GLN A 60 -14.02 -9.60 12.46
C GLN A 60 -14.02 -10.78 11.48
N GLY A 61 -14.21 -10.51 10.19
CA GLY A 61 -14.23 -11.57 9.18
C GLY A 61 -12.90 -12.32 9.06
N MET A 62 -11.76 -11.66 9.27
CA MET A 62 -10.44 -12.29 9.31
C MET A 62 -10.31 -13.19 10.55
N HIS A 63 -10.75 -12.72 11.72
CA HIS A 63 -10.78 -13.52 12.93
C HIS A 63 -11.63 -14.79 12.77
N ASP A 64 -12.84 -14.65 12.22
CA ASP A 64 -13.75 -15.77 11.98
C ASP A 64 -13.19 -16.77 10.96
N ALA A 65 -12.37 -16.28 10.02
CA ALA A 65 -11.65 -17.11 9.06
C ALA A 65 -10.36 -17.75 9.63
N GLY A 66 -10.00 -17.48 10.89
CA GLY A 66 -8.79 -18.00 11.53
C GLY A 66 -7.49 -17.28 11.12
N VAL A 67 -7.58 -16.05 10.63
CA VAL A 67 -6.43 -15.22 10.24
C VAL A 67 -5.96 -14.43 11.47
N THR A 68 -4.67 -14.53 11.81
CA THR A 68 -4.10 -13.70 12.88
C THR A 68 -3.89 -12.27 12.38
N VAL A 69 -4.69 -11.34 12.92
CA VAL A 69 -4.62 -9.91 12.60
C VAL A 69 -3.85 -9.16 13.69
N ARG A 70 -2.86 -8.36 13.29
CA ARG A 70 -2.00 -7.57 14.18
C ARG A 70 -2.63 -6.26 14.62
N GLY A 71 -3.53 -5.70 13.81
CA GLY A 71 -4.15 -4.41 14.09
C GLY A 71 -5.05 -3.89 12.97
N SER A 72 -5.47 -2.64 13.08
CA SER A 72 -6.18 -1.87 12.06
C SER A 72 -5.22 -1.21 11.07
N LEU A 73 -5.77 -0.66 9.99
CA LEU A 73 -4.99 0.18 9.06
C LEU A 73 -4.37 1.41 9.75
N ASP A 74 -5.02 2.02 10.74
CA ASP A 74 -4.43 3.17 11.45
C ASP A 74 -3.22 2.77 12.29
N GLU A 75 -3.28 1.59 12.91
CA GLU A 75 -2.15 1.03 13.66
C GLU A 75 -0.97 0.70 12.73
N LEU A 76 -1.25 0.27 11.48
CA LEU A 76 -0.22 0.12 10.44
C LEU A 76 0.37 1.49 10.05
N LEU A 77 -0.47 2.49 9.78
CA LEU A 77 -0.04 3.82 9.36
C LEU A 77 0.84 4.50 10.41
N ALA A 78 0.50 4.38 11.70
CA ALA A 78 1.31 4.95 12.80
C ALA A 78 2.76 4.42 12.84
N GLN A 79 3.03 3.30 12.17
CA GLN A 79 4.34 2.65 12.12
C GLN A 79 5.08 2.86 10.79
N CYS A 80 4.44 3.48 9.79
CA CYS A 80 4.98 3.63 8.43
C CYS A 80 5.48 5.05 8.14
N ASP A 81 6.51 5.16 7.31
CA ASP A 81 6.92 6.41 6.68
C ASP A 81 6.18 6.63 5.35
N VAL A 82 5.89 5.53 4.65
CA VAL A 82 5.16 5.52 3.37
C VAL A 82 4.22 4.31 3.28
N ILE A 83 3.04 4.53 2.70
CA ILE A 83 2.08 3.48 2.35
C ILE A 83 2.01 3.33 0.83
N VAL A 84 2.09 2.10 0.33
CA VAL A 84 1.77 1.78 -1.06
C VAL A 84 0.33 1.28 -1.11
N ASP A 85 -0.56 2.10 -1.65
CA ASP A 85 -1.96 1.75 -1.83
C ASP A 85 -2.12 1.04 -3.18
N THR A 86 -2.57 -0.22 -3.12
CA THR A 86 -2.89 -1.06 -4.27
C THR A 86 -4.34 -1.54 -4.23
N THR A 87 -5.20 -0.80 -3.54
CA THR A 87 -6.64 -1.05 -3.50
C THR A 87 -7.28 -0.81 -4.88
N PRO A 88 -8.50 -1.35 -5.12
CA PRO A 88 -9.21 -1.11 -6.37
C PRO A 88 -9.47 0.38 -6.64
N LYS A 89 -9.81 0.69 -7.89
CA LYS A 89 -10.16 2.05 -8.32
C LYS A 89 -11.21 2.66 -7.40
N HIS A 90 -11.09 3.96 -7.14
CA HIS A 90 -11.97 4.77 -6.30
C HIS A 90 -11.89 4.50 -4.79
N VAL A 91 -11.24 3.42 -4.34
CA VAL A 91 -10.97 3.18 -2.91
C VAL A 91 -9.77 4.00 -2.45
N ALA A 92 -8.70 4.00 -3.26
CA ALA A 92 -7.46 4.69 -2.93
C ALA A 92 -7.62 6.21 -2.77
N ALA A 93 -8.50 6.84 -3.57
CA ALA A 93 -8.81 8.26 -3.44
C ALA A 93 -9.39 8.61 -2.06
N GLY A 94 -10.30 7.78 -1.54
CA GLY A 94 -10.87 7.97 -0.20
C GLY A 94 -9.85 7.73 0.92
N ASN A 95 -8.88 6.84 0.71
CA ASN A 95 -7.82 6.60 1.69
C ASN A 95 -6.78 7.73 1.77
N LEU A 96 -6.65 8.56 0.72
CA LEU A 96 -5.59 9.58 0.68
C LEU A 96 -5.72 10.60 1.82
N GLU A 97 -6.94 10.98 2.18
CA GLU A 97 -7.18 11.86 3.34
C GLU A 97 -6.76 11.21 4.65
N ARG A 98 -7.01 9.90 4.80
CA ARG A 98 -6.57 9.10 5.96
C ARG A 98 -5.05 9.07 6.06
N TYR A 99 -4.34 8.86 4.95
CA TYR A 99 -2.87 8.87 4.92
C TYR A 99 -2.30 10.24 5.28
N ARG A 100 -2.90 11.31 4.72
CA ARG A 100 -2.51 12.69 5.05
C ARG A 100 -2.74 13.00 6.53
N GLY A 101 -3.87 12.59 7.08
CA GLY A 101 -4.19 12.76 8.51
C GLY A 101 -3.21 12.01 9.43
N ALA A 102 -2.67 10.88 8.98
CA ALA A 102 -1.62 10.14 9.68
C ALA A 102 -0.20 10.68 9.45
N GLY A 103 -0.01 11.68 8.59
CA GLY A 103 1.31 12.19 8.23
C GLY A 103 2.18 11.21 7.43
N VAL A 104 1.55 10.23 6.76
CA VAL A 104 2.24 9.16 6.02
C VAL A 104 2.22 9.46 4.52
N LYS A 105 3.37 9.32 3.85
CA LYS A 105 3.47 9.50 2.40
C LYS A 105 2.74 8.38 1.65
N ALA A 106 2.20 8.65 0.46
CA ALA A 106 1.38 7.68 -0.26
C ALA A 106 1.80 7.46 -1.73
N VAL A 107 1.86 6.20 -2.16
CA VAL A 107 2.02 5.81 -3.56
C VAL A 107 0.75 5.10 -4.02
N LEU A 108 0.07 5.67 -5.01
CA LEU A 108 -1.16 5.10 -5.59
C LEU A 108 -0.87 4.41 -6.94
N GLN A 109 -1.80 3.56 -7.39
CA GLN A 109 -1.67 2.87 -8.68
C GLN A 109 -2.42 3.58 -9.82
N GLY A 110 -2.10 3.19 -11.05
CA GLY A 110 -2.59 3.82 -12.27
C GLY A 110 -4.08 3.68 -12.53
N GLY A 111 -4.80 2.95 -11.69
CA GLY A 111 -6.27 2.91 -11.70
C GLY A 111 -6.91 4.23 -11.26
N GLU A 112 -6.18 5.05 -10.49
CA GLU A 112 -6.65 6.35 -10.00
C GLU A 112 -6.49 7.46 -11.02
N SER A 113 -7.28 8.53 -10.88
CA SER A 113 -7.14 9.74 -11.70
C SER A 113 -5.81 10.45 -11.42
N HIS A 114 -5.25 11.13 -12.43
CA HIS A 114 -4.09 12.00 -12.23
C HIS A 114 -4.37 13.08 -11.16
N ALA A 115 -5.59 13.64 -11.18
CA ALA A 115 -6.01 14.69 -10.25
C ALA A 115 -5.97 14.25 -8.78
N THR A 116 -6.06 12.94 -8.49
CA THR A 116 -6.04 12.40 -7.11
C THR A 116 -4.75 12.78 -6.36
N THR A 117 -3.60 12.81 -7.05
CA THR A 117 -2.31 13.19 -6.45
C THR A 117 -1.70 14.45 -7.06
N GLY A 118 -2.25 14.95 -8.18
CA GLY A 118 -1.65 16.03 -8.98
C GLY A 118 -0.28 15.64 -9.54
N HIS A 119 0.01 14.34 -9.62
CA HIS A 119 1.29 13.81 -10.08
C HIS A 119 1.10 12.44 -10.74
N SER A 120 2.00 12.10 -11.66
CA SER A 120 2.08 10.76 -12.22
C SER A 120 3.53 10.41 -12.44
N PHE A 121 3.88 9.14 -12.21
CA PHE A 121 5.26 8.73 -12.08
C PHE A 121 5.59 7.53 -12.95
N VAL A 122 6.70 7.63 -13.67
CA VAL A 122 7.43 6.58 -14.35
C VAL A 122 8.90 6.81 -14.05
N ALA A 123 9.56 5.86 -13.38
CA ALA A 123 10.90 6.05 -12.83
C ALA A 123 11.92 6.55 -13.89
N GLN A 124 11.95 5.94 -15.07
CA GLN A 124 12.89 6.31 -16.13
C GLN A 124 12.57 7.65 -16.82
N ALA A 125 11.33 8.14 -16.72
CA ALA A 125 10.87 9.30 -17.46
C ALA A 125 10.91 10.59 -16.63
N ASN A 126 10.53 10.51 -15.35
CA ASN A 126 10.33 11.70 -14.52
C ASN A 126 10.67 11.50 -13.05
N TYR A 127 11.71 10.71 -12.73
CA TYR A 127 12.13 10.47 -11.35
C TYR A 127 12.24 11.75 -10.50
N VAL A 128 12.92 12.76 -11.06
CA VAL A 128 13.23 14.03 -10.38
C VAL A 128 11.95 14.75 -9.93
N THR A 129 10.83 14.59 -10.64
CA THR A 129 9.58 15.29 -10.31
C THR A 129 8.87 14.70 -9.10
N ALA A 130 9.21 13.49 -8.67
CA ALA A 130 8.67 12.85 -7.46
C ALA A 130 9.46 13.19 -6.18
N LEU A 131 10.66 13.75 -6.29
CA LEU A 131 11.50 14.07 -5.14
C LEU A 131 10.78 15.04 -4.19
N GLY A 132 10.79 14.71 -2.90
CA GLY A 132 10.18 15.53 -1.84
C GLY A 132 8.65 15.49 -1.75
N ARG A 133 7.95 14.91 -2.74
CA ARG A 133 6.47 14.85 -2.72
C ARG A 133 5.94 13.95 -1.60
N ASP A 134 4.73 14.27 -1.14
CA ASP A 134 4.02 13.46 -0.14
C ASP A 134 3.13 12.39 -0.77
N SER A 135 2.72 12.60 -2.02
CA SER A 135 2.00 11.58 -2.77
C SER A 135 2.35 11.58 -4.24
N THR A 136 2.22 10.40 -4.85
CA THR A 136 2.38 10.20 -6.29
C THR A 136 1.52 9.03 -6.75
N ARG A 137 1.19 9.01 -8.04
CA ARG A 137 0.52 7.89 -8.70
C ARG A 137 1.47 7.24 -9.70
N VAL A 138 1.81 5.97 -9.49
CA VAL A 138 2.45 5.16 -10.54
C VAL A 138 1.42 4.93 -11.64
N VAL A 139 1.77 5.18 -12.89
CA VAL A 139 0.82 5.05 -14.01
C VAL A 139 0.42 3.59 -14.28
N SER A 140 -0.56 3.37 -15.15
CA SER A 140 -1.07 2.02 -15.45
C SER A 140 -0.02 1.15 -16.13
N CYS A 141 -0.17 -0.17 -16.09
CA CYS A 141 0.74 -1.11 -16.76
C CYS A 141 1.01 -0.76 -18.24
N ASN A 142 -0.05 -0.46 -19.01
CA ASN A 142 0.07 -0.10 -20.42
C ASN A 142 0.75 1.27 -20.60
N THR A 143 0.48 2.21 -19.70
CA THR A 143 1.15 3.53 -19.75
C THR A 143 2.64 3.37 -19.45
N THR A 144 2.99 2.58 -18.44
CA THR A 144 4.39 2.33 -18.07
C THR A 144 5.16 1.63 -19.19
N SER A 145 4.53 0.77 -20.00
CA SER A 145 5.22 0.09 -21.11
C SER A 145 5.49 0.97 -22.33
N ILE A 146 4.77 2.09 -22.47
CA ILE A 146 4.88 2.98 -23.64
C ILE A 146 5.90 4.10 -23.40
N VAL A 147 6.09 4.49 -22.14
CA VAL A 147 6.95 5.60 -21.70
C VAL A 147 8.32 5.10 -21.32
#